data_AF-A0A914Q2Q0-F1
#
_entry.id   AF-A0A914Q2Q0-F1
#
_cell.length_a   1.000
_cell.length_b   1.000
_cell.length_c   1.000
_cell.angle_alpha   90.00
_cell.angle_beta   90.00
_cell.angle_gamma   90.00
#
_symmetry.space_group_name_H-M   'P 1'
#
loop_
_entity.id
_entity.type
_entity.pdbx_description
1 polymer ?
#
loop_
_entity_poly.entity_id
_entity_poly.type
_entity_poly.pdbx_seq_one_letter_code
_entity_poly.pdbx_strand_id
1 'polypeptide(L)'
;MKIRHENLPLYTILSAKTDEELAVVKKIFSFFHPKFAIESIYGDYVLKSPEIISRSFTLEKNGEIIANVRKKLSSFTDSYGFEILDCNENLRLF
;
A
#
# COMPACT_ATOMS: atom_id res chain seq x y z
N MET A 1 16.04 18.48 -24.38
CA MET A 1 15.88 17.82 -23.06
C MET A 1 14.39 17.54 -22.86
N LYS A 2 13.95 16.30 -23.09
CA LYS A 2 12.52 15.93 -23.11
C LYS A 2 12.12 15.60 -21.67
N ILE A 3 11.49 16.56 -20.99
CA ILE A 3 10.94 16.33 -19.64
C ILE A 3 9.80 15.32 -19.84
N ARG A 4 10.02 14.07 -19.44
CA ARG A 4 8.98 13.06 -19.42
C ARG A 4 8.01 13.44 -18.31
N HIS A 5 6.84 13.96 -18.67
CA HIS A 5 5.69 14.01 -17.79
C HIS A 5 5.18 12.57 -17.62
N GLU A 6 5.84 11.80 -16.76
CA GLU A 6 5.36 10.48 -16.37
C GLU A 6 4.23 10.70 -15.35
N ASN A 7 3.00 10.88 -15.84
CA ASN A 7 1.81 10.88 -15.00
C ASN A 7 1.63 9.47 -14.41
N LEU A 8 2.27 9.24 -13.27
CA LEU A 8 2.11 8.01 -12.52
C LEU A 8 0.70 7.95 -11.91
N PRO A 9 0.10 6.75 -11.81
CA PRO A 9 -1.20 6.55 -11.18
C PRO A 9 -1.32 7.23 -9.83
N LEU A 10 -2.46 7.87 -9.61
CA LEU A 10 -2.87 8.52 -8.38
C LEU A 10 -4.32 8.12 -8.09
N TYR A 11 -4.59 7.73 -6.84
CA TYR A 11 -5.89 7.27 -6.39
C TYR A 11 -6.27 8.01 -5.12
N THR A 12 -7.54 8.39 -4.99
CA THR A 12 -8.10 8.97 -3.77
C THR A 12 -9.02 7.94 -3.11
N ILE A 13 -8.86 7.76 -1.80
CA ILE A 13 -9.72 6.92 -0.96
C ILE A 13 -10.71 7.85 -0.25
N LEU A 14 -12.00 7.62 -0.48
CA LEU A 14 -13.10 8.39 0.11
C LEU A 14 -13.85 7.58 1.17
N SER A 15 -14.34 8.26 2.19
CA SER A 15 -15.25 7.69 3.19
C SER A 15 -16.61 7.40 2.55
N ALA A 16 -17.05 6.14 2.56
CA ALA A 16 -18.38 5.78 2.05
C ALA A 16 -19.55 6.39 2.85
N LYS A 17 -19.29 6.92 4.05
CA LYS A 17 -20.32 7.54 4.92
C LYS A 17 -20.40 9.05 4.77
N THR A 18 -19.25 9.70 4.61
CA THR A 18 -19.13 11.17 4.66
C THR A 18 -18.67 11.79 3.35
N ASP A 19 -18.23 10.98 2.38
CA ASP A 19 -17.60 11.38 1.10
C ASP A 19 -16.30 12.19 1.27
N GLU A 20 -15.78 12.26 2.50
CA GLU A 20 -14.53 12.94 2.83
C GLU A 20 -13.32 12.14 2.33
N GLU A 21 -12.26 12.84 1.93
CA GLU A 21 -10.99 12.26 1.56
C GLU A 21 -10.26 11.69 2.79
N LEU A 22 -9.97 10.39 2.75
CA LEU A 22 -9.27 9.67 3.79
C LEU A 22 -7.78 9.50 3.48
N ALA A 23 -7.45 9.29 2.21
CA ALA A 23 -6.07 9.10 1.76
C ALA A 23 -5.87 9.34 0.27
N VAL A 24 -4.64 9.67 -0.10
CA VAL A 24 -4.15 9.70 -1.48
C VAL A 24 -3.05 8.67 -1.64
N VAL A 25 -3.20 7.77 -2.62
CA VAL A 25 -2.23 6.74 -2.98
C VAL A 25 -1.58 7.11 -4.30
N LYS A 26 -0.29 7.42 -4.28
CA LYS A 26 0.49 7.83 -5.44
C LYS A 26 1.53 6.79 -5.78
N LYS A 27 1.54 6.29 -7.02
CA LYS A 27 2.62 5.46 -7.52
C LYS A 27 3.89 6.30 -7.64
N ILE A 28 5.00 5.80 -7.11
CA ILE A 28 6.31 6.42 -7.21
C ILE A 28 7.16 5.61 -8.19
N PHE A 29 7.97 6.30 -8.99
CA PHE A 29 8.93 5.65 -9.86
C PHE A 29 9.93 4.82 -9.02
N SER A 30 10.05 3.55 -9.36
CA SER A 30 10.99 2.60 -8.75
C SER A 30 11.45 1.64 -9.83
N PHE A 31 12.74 1.34 -9.87
CA PHE A 31 13.37 0.66 -11.01
C PHE A 31 13.02 -0.83 -11.12
N PHE A 32 12.68 -1.50 -10.01
CA PHE A 32 12.53 -2.97 -10.01
C PHE A 32 11.31 -3.49 -9.27
N HIS A 33 10.57 -2.63 -8.57
CA HIS A 33 9.43 -3.07 -7.80
C HIS A 33 8.37 -1.98 -7.69
N PRO A 34 7.08 -2.35 -7.54
CA PRO A 34 6.07 -1.37 -7.21
C PRO A 34 6.39 -0.65 -5.90
N LYS A 35 6.19 0.67 -5.91
CA LYS A 35 6.29 1.53 -4.75
C LYS A 35 5.19 2.57 -4.80
N PHE A 36 4.51 2.78 -3.67
CA PHE A 36 3.44 3.76 -3.53
C PHE A 36 3.67 4.57 -2.25
N ALA A 37 3.49 5.89 -2.34
CA ALA A 37 3.30 6.74 -1.18
C ALA A 37 1.81 6.84 -0.88
N ILE A 38 1.48 6.79 0.40
CA ILE A 38 0.12 6.93 0.91
C ILE A 38 0.14 8.07 1.90
N GLU A 39 -0.52 9.16 1.57
CA GLU A 39 -0.77 10.28 2.47
C GLU A 39 -2.18 10.08 3.01
N SER A 40 -2.37 10.01 4.33
CA SER A 40 -3.69 9.77 4.92
C SER A 40 -3.92 10.54 6.21
N ILE A 41 -5.18 10.64 6.62
CA ILE A 41 -5.55 11.21 7.92
C ILE A 41 -5.01 10.41 9.12
N TYR A 42 -4.53 9.19 8.91
CA TYR A 42 -3.93 8.31 9.93
C TYR A 42 -2.39 8.35 9.93
N GLY A 43 -1.81 9.16 9.05
CA GLY A 43 -0.38 9.34 8.85
C GLY A 43 0.08 8.93 7.46
N ASP A 44 1.39 9.06 7.26
CA ASP A 44 2.05 8.79 5.99
C ASP A 44 2.66 7.39 5.98
N TYR A 45 2.46 6.69 4.87
CA TYR A 45 2.92 5.33 4.68
C TYR A 45 3.60 5.13 3.33
N VAL A 46 4.44 4.10 3.27
CA VAL A 46 5.04 3.62 2.03
C VAL A 46 4.68 2.16 1.84
N LEU A 47 4.02 1.84 0.73
CA LEU A 47 3.77 0.47 0.32
C LEU A 47 4.79 0.07 -0.74
N LYS A 48 5.53 -1.02 -0.49
CA LYS A 48 6.50 -1.55 -1.45
C LYS A 48 6.35 -3.06 -1.59
N SER A 49 6.59 -3.58 -2.78
CA SER A 49 6.76 -5.02 -2.98
C SER A 49 8.26 -5.35 -3.01
N PRO A 50 8.75 -6.36 -2.27
CA PRO A 50 10.10 -6.87 -2.51
C PRO A 50 10.19 -7.69 -3.80
N GLU A 51 9.05 -8.15 -4.34
CA GLU A 51 8.96 -8.99 -5.53
C GLU A 51 8.58 -8.18 -6.78
N ILE A 52 9.15 -8.54 -7.94
CA ILE A 52 8.83 -7.96 -9.25
C ILE A 52 7.41 -8.38 -9.69
N ILE A 53 7.02 -9.62 -9.35
CA ILE A 53 5.71 -10.22 -9.66
C ILE A 53 4.88 -10.15 -8.38
N SER A 54 4.42 -8.94 -8.04
CA SER A 54 3.87 -8.54 -6.73
C SER A 54 2.81 -9.50 -6.16
N ARG A 55 3.23 -10.47 -5.37
CA ARG A 55 2.36 -11.32 -4.53
C ARG A 55 2.52 -11.00 -3.05
N SER A 56 3.48 -10.15 -2.70
CA SER A 56 3.77 -9.70 -1.35
C SER A 56 3.99 -8.18 -1.34
N PHE A 57 3.55 -7.53 -0.28
CA PHE A 57 3.76 -6.11 -0.03
C PHE A 57 4.13 -5.89 1.41
N THR A 58 4.95 -4.87 1.64
CA THR A 58 5.38 -4.40 2.95
C THR A 58 4.90 -2.96 3.11
N LEU A 59 4.25 -2.69 4.24
CA LEU A 59 3.79 -1.36 4.63
C LEU A 59 4.75 -0.78 5.65
N GLU A 60 5.25 0.42 5.37
CA GLU A 60 6.16 1.14 6.24
C GLU A 60 5.55 2.45 6.74
N LYS A 61 5.80 2.78 8.00
CA LYS A 61 5.49 4.08 8.62
C LYS A 61 6.78 4.61 9.23
N ASN A 62 7.18 5.84 8.90
CA ASN A 62 8.43 6.44 9.39
C ASN A 62 9.71 5.60 9.16
N GLY A 63 9.74 4.79 8.10
CA GLY A 63 10.86 3.89 7.79
C GLY A 63 10.87 2.57 8.58
N GLU A 64 9.89 2.34 9.45
CA GLU A 64 9.68 1.07 10.16
C GLU A 64 8.61 0.24 9.46
N ILE A 65 8.82 -1.09 9.38
CA ILE A 65 7.86 -2.02 8.80
C ILE A 65 6.77 -2.30 9.82
N ILE A 66 5.53 -1.92 9.51
CA ILE A 66 4.37 -2.10 10.40
C ILE A 66 3.45 -3.24 9.98
N ALA A 67 3.48 -3.65 8.71
CA ALA A 67 2.67 -4.77 8.23
C ALA A 67 3.21 -5.41 6.96
N ASN A 68 2.84 -6.67 6.75
CA ASN A 68 3.07 -7.41 5.52
C ASN A 68 1.74 -7.95 4.96
N VAL A 69 1.57 -7.83 3.65
CA VAL A 69 0.44 -8.36 2.89
C VAL A 69 0.98 -9.45 1.96
N ARG A 70 0.35 -10.63 1.95
CA ARG A 70 0.79 -11.73 1.08
C ARG A 70 -0.40 -12.48 0.47
N LYS A 71 -0.34 -12.77 -0.82
CA LYS A 71 -1.32 -13.65 -1.46
C LYS A 71 -1.19 -15.06 -0.86
N LYS A 72 -2.32 -15.65 -0.47
CA LYS A 72 -2.36 -17.05 -0.04
C LYS A 72 -2.12 -17.95 -1.26
N LEU A 73 -1.05 -18.75 -1.22
CA LEU A 73 -0.66 -19.61 -2.34
C LEU A 73 -1.60 -20.81 -2.55
N SER A 74 -2.44 -21.15 -1.56
CA SER A 74 -3.30 -22.34 -1.58
C SER A 74 -4.78 -22.06 -1.90
N SER A 75 -5.14 -20.85 -2.33
CA SER A 75 -6.53 -20.53 -2.72
C SER A 75 -6.66 -20.39 -4.23
N PHE A 76 -7.65 -21.07 -4.80
CA PHE A 76 -8.07 -20.84 -6.19
C PHE A 76 -8.67 -19.44 -6.39
N THR A 77 -9.05 -18.77 -5.30
CA THR A 77 -9.55 -17.39 -5.28
C THR A 77 -8.45 -16.40 -4.89
N ASP A 78 -8.69 -15.12 -5.14
CA ASP A 78 -7.82 -14.02 -4.71
C ASP A 78 -7.95 -13.73 -3.21
N SER A 79 -7.33 -14.59 -2.39
CA SER A 79 -7.20 -14.37 -0.95
C SER A 79 -5.83 -13.80 -0.59
N TYR A 80 -5.83 -12.77 0.25
CA TYR A 80 -4.62 -12.13 0.78
C TYR A 80 -4.63 -12.21 2.31
N GLY A 81 -3.50 -12.55 2.91
CA GLY A 81 -3.28 -12.49 4.35
C GLY A 81 -2.57 -11.21 4.73
N PHE A 82 -2.96 -10.63 5.87
CA PHE A 82 -2.35 -9.46 6.47
C PHE A 82 -1.67 -9.86 7.79
N GLU A 83 -0.42 -9.45 7.97
CA GLU A 83 0.34 -9.65 9.21
C GLU A 83 0.75 -8.28 9.74
N ILE A 84 0.20 -7.91 10.90
CA ILE A 84 0.50 -6.64 11.58
C ILE A 84 1.70 -6.89 12.48
N LEU A 85 2.77 -6.13 12.29
CA LEU A 85 4.00 -6.20 13.07
C LEU A 85 4.03 -5.16 14.18
N ASP A 86 3.38 -4.01 13.97
CA ASP A 86 3.17 -3.00 15.01
C ASP A 86 1.95 -3.38 15.87
N CYS A 87 2.20 -3.75 17.12
CA CYS A 87 1.18 -4.24 18.05
C CYS A 87 0.36 -3.13 18.73
N ASN A 88 0.42 -1.88 18.27
CA ASN A 88 -0.41 -0.81 18.82
C ASN A 88 -1.80 -0.62 18.19
N GLU A 89 -2.12 -1.28 17.06
CA GLU A 89 -3.48 -1.23 16.49
C GLU A 89 -4.02 -2.62 16.15
N ASN A 90 -5.03 -3.06 16.91
CA ASN A 90 -5.75 -4.31 16.70
C ASN A 90 -6.74 -4.15 15.54
N LEU A 91 -6.40 -4.65 14.35
CA LEU A 91 -7.38 -4.82 13.28
C LEU A 91 -7.49 -6.31 12.89
N ARG A 92 -8.60 -6.90 13.30
CA ARG A 92 -9.09 -8.18 12.76
C ARG A 92 -9.92 -7.87 11.51
N LEU A 93 -9.49 -8.37 10.36
CA LEU A 93 -10.35 -8.47 9.18
C LEU A 93 -10.95 -9.88 9.17
N PHE A 94 -12.28 -9.92 9.14
CA PHE A 94 -13.12 -11.13 9.17
C PHE A 94 -13.02 -11.94 7.88
#